data_AF-A0A381KLQ8-F1
#
_entry.id   AF-A0A381KLQ8-F1
#
_cell.length_a   1.000
_cell.length_b   1.000
_cell.length_c   1.000
_cell.angle_alpha   90.00
_cell.angle_beta   90.00
_cell.angle_gamma   90.00
#
_symmetry.space_group_name_H-M   'P 1'
#
loop_
_entity.id
_entity.type
_entity.pdbx_description
1 polymer ?
#
loop_
_entity_poly.entity_id
_entity_poly.type
_entity_poly.pdbx_seq_one_letter_code
_entity_poly.pdbx_strand_id
1 'polypeptide(L)' 'MTKIIINADDFGYCEAVNYGIISAHNNGIVRSTSMDGKYAWGRTWSRLT' A
#
# COMPACT_ATOMS: atom_id res chain seq x y z
N MET A 1 5.73 -25.95 -7.00
CA MET A 1 5.20 -24.99 -6.02
C MET A 1 4.92 -23.69 -6.74
N THR A 2 3.72 -23.14 -6.62
CA THR A 2 3.33 -21.88 -7.28
C THR A 2 3.63 -20.71 -6.37
N LYS A 3 4.36 -19.70 -6.85
CA LYS A 3 4.58 -18.45 -6.13
C LYS A 3 3.48 -17.46 -6.53
N ILE A 4 2.76 -16.93 -5.55
CA ILE A 4 1.70 -15.95 -5.75
C ILE A 4 2.12 -14.66 -5.06
N ILE A 5 1.91 -13.53 -5.75
CA ILE A 5 2.10 -12.19 -5.19
C ILE A 5 0.72 -11.55 -5.12
N ILE A 6 0.35 -11.09 -3.92
CA ILE A 6 -0.90 -10.39 -3.68
C ILE A 6 -0.54 -8.95 -3.32
N ASN A 7 -0.61 -8.09 -4.34
CA ASN A 7 -0.27 -6.69 -4.27
C ASN A 7 -1.54 -5.84 -4.15
N ALA A 8 -1.60 -4.97 -3.16
CA ALA A 8 -2.60 -3.89 -3.14
C ALA A 8 -2.09 -2.67 -3.93
N ASP A 9 -2.97 -1.98 -4.63
CA ASP A 9 -2.62 -0.75 -5.36
C ASP A 9 -3.04 0.50 -4.56
N ASP A 10 -2.63 1.68 -5.03
CA ASP A 10 -3.06 3.00 -4.53
C ASP A 10 -2.62 3.36 -3.09
N PHE A 11 -1.58 2.72 -2.57
CA PHE A 11 -1.01 3.18 -1.29
C PHE A 11 -0.45 4.59 -1.46
N GLY A 12 -0.83 5.50 -0.56
CA GLY A 12 -0.52 6.93 -0.68
C GLY A 12 -1.60 7.77 -1.35
N TYR A 13 -2.74 7.18 -1.77
CA TYR A 13 -3.86 7.93 -2.37
C TYR A 13 -4.62 8.80 -1.34
N CYS A 14 -5.13 8.17 -0.29
CA CYS A 14 -5.74 8.87 0.85
C CYS A 14 -5.61 8.04 2.13
N GLU A 15 -5.86 8.68 3.28
CA GLU A 15 -5.70 8.05 4.60
C GLU A 15 -6.56 6.78 4.77
N ALA A 16 -7.82 6.82 4.32
CA ALA A 16 -8.73 5.67 4.40
C ALA A 16 -8.21 4.47 3.59
N VAL A 17 -7.68 4.71 2.38
CA VAL A 17 -7.11 3.66 1.53
C VAL A 17 -5.86 3.07 2.18
N ASN A 18 -4.97 3.92 2.72
CA ASN A 18 -3.78 3.45 3.43
C ASN A 18 -4.12 2.54 4.61
N TYR A 19 -5.08 2.95 5.45
CA TYR A 19 -5.50 2.13 6.58
C TYR A 19 -6.15 0.81 6.14
N GLY A 20 -6.92 0.83 5.05
CA GLY A 20 -7.47 -0.39 4.45
C GLY A 20 -6.37 -1.36 4.02
N ILE A 21 -5.35 -0.87 3.32
CA ILE A 21 -4.21 -1.68 2.85
C ILE A 21 -3.39 -2.20 4.03
N ILE A 22 -3.12 -1.38 5.05
CA ILE A 22 -2.41 -1.80 6.28
C ILE A 22 -3.19 -2.90 6.99
N SER A 23 -4.51 -2.74 7.14
CA SER A 23 -5.36 -3.76 7.75
C SER A 23 -5.36 -5.06 6.94
N ALA A 24 -5.45 -4.98 5.60
CA ALA A 24 -5.39 -6.14 4.72
C ALA A 24 -4.02 -6.83 4.71
N HIS A 25 -2.94 -6.09 4.95
CA HIS A 25 -1.60 -6.65 5.12
C HIS A 25 -1.45 -7.39 6.46
N ASN A 26 -1.87 -6.74 7.55
CA ASN A 26 -1.71 -7.28 8.91
C ASN A 26 -2.68 -8.42 9.22
N ASN A 27 -3.92 -8.34 8.75
CA ASN A 27 -5.00 -9.27 9.09
C ASN A 27 -5.49 -10.11 7.90
N GLY A 28 -5.00 -9.83 6.69
CA GLY A 28 -5.41 -10.50 5.46
C GLY A 28 -4.26 -11.14 4.71
N ILE A 29 -4.45 -11.27 3.40
CA ILE A 29 -3.54 -11.99 2.49
C ILE A 29 -2.63 -11.07 1.66
N VAL A 30 -2.77 -9.75 1.79
CA VAL A 30 -1.92 -8.79 1.08
C VAL A 30 -0.48 -8.90 1.59
N ARG A 31 0.50 -9.00 0.68
CA ARG A 31 1.92 -9.15 1.02
C ARG A 31 2.83 -8.14 0.35
N SER A 32 2.31 -7.29 -0.53
CA SER A 32 3.01 -6.14 -1.07
C SER A 32 2.03 -5.03 -1.42
N THR A 33 2.54 -3.81 -1.62
CA THR A 33 1.75 -2.70 -2.15
C THR A 33 2.59 -1.82 -3.07
N SER A 34 1.93 -1.15 -4.00
CA SER A 34 2.53 -0.08 -4.81
C SER A 34 2.22 1.29 -4.20
N MET A 35 3.20 2.18 -4.16
CA MET A 35 3.03 3.57 -3.70
C MET A 35 2.67 4.48 -4.87
N ASP A 36 1.55 5.20 -4.81
CA ASP A 36 1.20 6.25 -5.77
C ASP A 36 1.83 7.58 -5.39
N GLY A 37 2.92 7.93 -6.09
CA GLY A 37 3.67 9.17 -5.90
C GLY A 37 3.01 10.43 -6.49
N LYS A 38 1.80 10.36 -7.06
CA LYS A 38 1.12 11.55 -7.59
C LYS A 38 0.45 12.38 -6.50
N TYR A 39 -0.01 11.72 -5.44
CA TYR A 39 -0.76 12.36 -4.36
C TYR A 39 0.17 12.92 -3.29
N ALA A 40 -0.29 13.98 -2.62
CA ALA A 40 0.50 14.66 -1.59
C ALA A 40 1.05 13.68 -0.54
N TRP A 41 0.21 12.71 -0.14
CA TRP A 41 0.55 11.65 0.80
C TRP A 41 1.65 10.71 0.31
N GLY A 42 1.55 10.21 -0.93
CA GLY A 42 2.59 9.37 -1.52
C GLY A 42 3.94 10.08 -1.70
N ARG A 43 3.94 11.39 -1.97
CA ARG A 43 5.18 12.20 -2.05
C ARG A 43 5.82 12.50 -0.71
N THR A 44 5.02 12.70 0.34
CA THR A 44 5.55 12.88 1.69
C THR A 44 6.10 11.58 2.25
N TRP A 45 5.42 10.46 2.05
CA TRP A 45 5.85 9.16 2.56
C TRP A 45 7.13 8.67 1.89
N SER A 46 7.26 8.79 0.56
CA SER A 46 8.47 8.38 -0.15
C SER A 46 9.72 9.20 0.19
N ARG A 47 9.56 10.36 0.84
CA ARG A 47 10.67 11.20 1.31
C ARG A 47 11.06 10.95 2.77
N LEU A 48 10.24 10.21 3.51
CA LEU A 48 10.41 9.97 4.96
C LEU A 48 10.86 8.55 5.30
N THR A 49 10.87 7.65 4.32
CA THR A 49 11.29 6.24 4.44
C THR A 49 12.49 5.98 3.53
#